data_AF-A0A835W609-F1
#
_entry.id   AF-A0A835W609-F1
#
_cell.length_a   1.000
_cell.length_b   1.000
_cell.length_c   1.000
_cell.angle_alpha   90.00
_cell.angle_beta   90.00
_cell.angle_gamma   90.00
#
_symmetry.space_group_name_H-M   'P 1'
#
loop_
_entity.id
_entity.type
_entity.pdbx_description
1 polymer ?
#
loop_
_entity_poly.entity_id
_entity_poly.type
_entity_poly.pdbx_seq_one_letter_code
_entity_poly.pdbx_strand_id
1 'polypeptide(L)'
;MLGPNKYVQRMSVTAPSGESCILTFTMTATAAQPEPGTAAGAVAAASIPADQAATSPLPPPEPVWRLSSVRGEPQFGVGGAQPVGPSPELSPEQIVEAQLAALQRKDVSAAFQFLSPGSQKIIGDERQFAENMSRHRRYGGLLGHIAATSVRRCMARPSTYMEIVSVTSASGIRFVFCYILGHENGMWSIDFVKVIDDPRLVAAVDSSCAAQRKARPAEEH
;
A
#
# COMPACT_ATOMS: atom_id res chain seq x y z
N MET A 1 -10.20 4.42 5.77
CA MET A 1 -10.06 3.11 6.40
C MET A 1 -10.92 2.14 5.61
N LEU A 2 -10.39 0.98 5.25
CA LEU A 2 -11.21 -0.14 4.76
C LEU A 2 -12.30 -0.38 5.81
N GLY A 3 -13.55 -0.58 5.38
CA GLY A 3 -14.67 -0.75 6.30
C GLY A 3 -14.48 -1.97 7.22
N PRO A 4 -15.21 -2.07 8.34
CA PRO A 4 -14.98 -3.11 9.35
C PRO A 4 -15.08 -4.54 8.80
N ASN A 5 -15.76 -4.72 7.66
CA ASN A 5 -16.01 -6.02 7.04
C ASN A 5 -15.15 -6.33 5.81
N LYS A 6 -14.17 -5.47 5.49
CA LYS A 6 -13.27 -5.69 4.35
C LYS A 6 -11.84 -5.44 4.78
N TYR A 7 -10.99 -6.41 4.54
CA TYR A 7 -9.57 -6.34 4.81
C TYR A 7 -8.82 -6.58 3.50
N VAL A 8 -7.82 -5.75 3.20
CA VAL A 8 -6.98 -5.89 2.03
C VAL A 8 -5.53 -5.87 2.48
N GLN A 9 -4.82 -6.96 2.23
CA GLN A 9 -3.40 -7.10 2.51
C GLN A 9 -2.65 -7.29 1.21
N ARG A 10 -1.61 -6.49 1.00
CA ARG A 10 -0.72 -6.59 -0.15
C ARG A 10 0.64 -7.07 0.35
N MET A 11 1.18 -8.13 -0.25
CA MET A 11 2.45 -8.74 0.15
C MET A 11 3.36 -8.85 -1.07
N SER A 12 4.61 -8.45 -0.92
CA SER A 12 5.65 -8.82 -1.88
C SER A 12 6.09 -10.25 -1.60
N VAL A 13 6.08 -11.08 -2.62
CA VAL A 13 6.51 -12.48 -2.55
C VAL A 13 7.62 -12.68 -3.56
N THR A 14 8.75 -13.23 -3.09
CA THR A 14 9.87 -13.64 -3.94
C THR A 14 9.91 -15.16 -3.97
N ALA A 15 9.79 -15.74 -5.16
CA ALA A 15 9.92 -17.16 -5.37
C ALA A 15 11.41 -17.59 -5.24
N PRO A 16 11.69 -18.87 -4.95
CA PRO A 16 13.07 -19.38 -4.94
C PRO A 16 13.80 -19.21 -6.28
N SER A 17 13.07 -19.06 -7.40
CA SER A 17 13.60 -18.73 -8.72
C SER A 17 14.14 -17.29 -8.83
N GLY A 18 13.94 -16.44 -7.82
CA GLY A 18 14.25 -15.02 -7.83
C GLY A 18 13.12 -14.14 -8.40
N GLU A 19 12.10 -14.75 -9.01
CA GLU A 19 10.92 -14.03 -9.51
C GLU A 19 10.18 -13.38 -8.34
N SER A 20 9.85 -12.11 -8.48
CA SER A 20 9.16 -11.34 -7.44
C SER A 20 7.82 -10.82 -7.97
N CYS A 21 6.78 -10.98 -7.17
CA CYS A 21 5.42 -10.53 -7.49
C CYS A 21 4.76 -9.88 -6.28
N ILE A 22 3.73 -9.06 -6.52
CA ILE A 22 2.89 -8.52 -5.46
C ILE A 22 1.58 -9.30 -5.46
N LEU A 23 1.26 -9.91 -4.32
CA LEU A 23 -0.02 -10.57 -4.09
C LEU A 23 -0.95 -9.66 -3.29
N THR A 24 -2.14 -9.44 -3.82
CA THR A 24 -3.23 -8.73 -3.13
C THR A 24 -4.25 -9.74 -2.63
N PHE A 25 -4.29 -9.90 -1.31
CA PHE A 25 -5.29 -10.68 -0.60
C PHE A 25 -6.43 -9.75 -0.20
N THR A 26 -7.63 -10.04 -0.69
CA THR A 26 -8.85 -9.39 -0.18
C THR A 26 -9.58 -10.40 0.67
N MET A 27 -9.90 -10.02 1.91
CA MET A 27 -10.72 -10.80 2.83
C MET A 27 -11.99 -10.02 3.13
N THR A 28 -13.11 -10.72 3.19
CA THR A 28 -14.40 -10.13 3.58
C THR A 28 -14.95 -10.88 4.79
N ALA A 29 -15.44 -10.12 5.77
CA ALA A 29 -16.20 -10.67 6.87
C ALA A 29 -17.66 -10.81 6.44
N THR A 30 -18.19 -12.02 6.48
CA THR A 30 -19.63 -12.26 6.42
C THR A 30 -20.14 -12.60 7.81
N ALA A 31 -21.34 -12.11 8.14
CA ALA A 31 -22.04 -12.57 9.33
C ALA A 31 -22.19 -14.09 9.22
N ALA A 32 -21.88 -14.83 10.29
CA ALA A 32 -22.07 -16.27 10.29
C ALA A 32 -23.56 -16.55 10.06
N GLN A 33 -23.92 -16.97 8.85
CA GLN A 33 -25.23 -17.57 8.65
C GLN A 33 -25.20 -18.94 9.33
N PRO A 34 -26.23 -19.31 10.11
CA PRO A 34 -26.36 -20.66 10.59
C PRO A 34 -26.42 -21.58 9.36
N GLU A 35 -25.40 -22.43 9.21
CA GLU A 35 -25.35 -23.47 8.18
C GLU A 35 -26.65 -24.30 8.26
N PRO A 36 -27.49 -24.33 7.21
CA PRO A 36 -28.67 -25.18 7.19
C PRO A 36 -28.20 -26.62 6.96
N GLY A 37 -27.73 -27.31 8.01
CA GLY A 37 -27.26 -28.68 7.82
C GLY A 37 -26.69 -29.43 9.01
N THR A 38 -26.31 -28.78 10.12
CA THR A 38 -25.83 -29.55 11.28
C THR A 38 -27.00 -29.90 12.20
N ALA A 39 -27.52 -31.11 12.05
CA ALA A 39 -28.57 -31.73 12.86
C ALA A 39 -28.25 -31.89 14.37
N ALA A 40 -27.19 -31.22 14.86
CA ALA A 40 -26.77 -31.27 16.27
C ALA A 40 -27.58 -30.33 17.18
N GLY A 41 -28.30 -29.33 16.63
CA GLY A 41 -29.06 -28.35 17.42
C GLY A 41 -30.45 -28.81 17.87
N ALA A 42 -31.01 -29.87 17.30
CA ALA A 42 -32.40 -30.25 17.54
C ALA A 42 -32.63 -31.18 18.76
N VAL A 43 -31.56 -31.71 19.38
CA VAL A 43 -31.69 -32.72 20.44
C VAL A 43 -31.56 -32.15 21.86
N ALA A 44 -31.11 -30.89 22.01
CA ALA A 44 -30.88 -30.27 23.32
C ALA A 44 -32.09 -29.50 23.89
N ALA A 45 -33.21 -29.39 23.15
CA ALA A 45 -34.38 -28.60 23.56
C ALA A 45 -35.51 -29.42 24.23
N ALA A 46 -35.32 -30.73 24.47
CA ALA A 46 -36.40 -31.60 24.97
C ALA A 46 -36.36 -31.88 26.48
N SER A 47 -35.55 -31.15 27.29
CA SER A 47 -35.40 -31.50 28.71
C SER A 47 -35.08 -30.32 29.62
N ILE A 48 -35.84 -29.21 29.54
CA ILE A 48 -35.77 -28.15 30.56
C ILE A 48 -37.19 -27.81 31.03
N PRO A 49 -37.51 -27.98 32.34
CA PRO A 49 -38.80 -27.58 32.91
C PRO A 49 -38.99 -26.05 32.88
N ALA A 50 -40.24 -25.63 32.70
CA ALA A 50 -40.68 -24.31 32.22
C ALA A 50 -40.44 -23.10 33.16
N ASP A 51 -39.65 -23.22 34.23
CA ASP A 51 -39.62 -22.20 35.30
C ASP A 51 -38.27 -21.46 35.47
N GLN A 52 -37.33 -21.61 34.54
CA GLN A 52 -36.10 -20.81 34.51
C GLN A 52 -35.72 -20.44 33.07
N ALA A 53 -36.49 -19.53 32.46
CA ALA A 53 -36.08 -18.85 31.23
C ALA A 53 -35.62 -17.43 31.54
N ALA A 54 -34.50 -17.30 32.26
CA ALA A 54 -33.72 -16.08 32.21
C ALA A 54 -33.05 -16.06 30.83
N THR A 55 -33.63 -15.30 29.90
CA THR A 55 -33.12 -15.09 28.54
C THR A 55 -31.80 -14.31 28.61
N SER A 56 -30.69 -15.01 28.80
CA SER A 56 -29.38 -14.45 28.48
C SER A 56 -29.33 -14.20 26.97
N PRO A 57 -29.11 -12.95 26.51
CA PRO A 57 -28.99 -12.69 25.08
C PRO A 57 -27.81 -13.47 24.52
N LEU A 58 -28.08 -14.29 23.50
CA LEU A 58 -27.06 -15.04 22.77
C LEU A 58 -26.01 -14.03 22.25
N PRO A 59 -24.70 -14.25 22.46
CA PRO A 59 -23.69 -13.37 21.88
C PRO A 59 -23.86 -13.34 20.36
N PRO A 60 -23.71 -12.16 19.72
CA PRO A 60 -23.83 -12.05 18.27
C PRO A 60 -22.82 -13.00 17.61
N PRO A 61 -23.20 -13.67 16.51
CA PRO A 61 -22.30 -14.57 15.82
C PRO A 61 -21.02 -13.84 15.40
N GLU A 62 -19.87 -14.42 15.71
CA GLU A 62 -18.60 -13.86 15.32
C GLU A 62 -18.48 -13.78 13.78
N PRO A 63 -17.94 -12.68 13.24
CA PRO A 63 -17.74 -12.55 11.80
C PRO A 63 -16.79 -13.61 11.28
N VAL A 64 -17.21 -14.36 10.26
CA VAL A 64 -16.33 -15.33 9.58
C VAL A 64 -15.59 -14.59 8.47
N TRP A 65 -14.28 -14.45 8.63
CA TRP A 65 -13.41 -13.88 7.60
C TRP A 65 -13.11 -14.91 6.53
N ARG A 66 -13.44 -14.60 5.28
CA ARG A 66 -13.15 -15.46 4.13
C ARG A 66 -12.25 -14.73 3.14
N LEU A 67 -11.27 -15.45 2.59
CA LEU A 67 -10.46 -14.97 1.47
C LEU A 67 -11.37 -14.87 0.24
N SER A 68 -11.61 -13.64 -0.24
CA SER A 68 -12.49 -13.39 -1.37
C SER A 68 -11.75 -13.45 -2.71
N SER A 69 -10.48 -13.01 -2.73
CA SER A 69 -9.67 -13.01 -3.95
C SER A 69 -8.18 -12.90 -3.64
N VAL A 70 -7.36 -13.53 -4.48
CA VAL A 70 -5.92 -13.31 -4.57
C VAL A 70 -5.60 -12.86 -5.99
N ARG A 71 -4.98 -11.70 -6.14
CA ARG A 71 -4.49 -11.21 -7.43
C ARG A 71 -2.97 -11.04 -7.36
N GLY A 72 -2.26 -11.68 -8.29
CA GLY A 72 -0.85 -11.39 -8.53
C GLY A 72 -0.70 -10.25 -9.51
N GLU A 73 0.19 -9.31 -9.21
CA GLU A 73 0.58 -8.23 -10.09
C GLU A 73 2.07 -8.41 -10.45
N PRO A 74 2.43 -8.41 -11.74
CA PRO A 74 3.82 -8.58 -12.16
C PRO A 74 4.65 -7.40 -11.64
N GLN A 75 5.88 -7.63 -11.17
CA GLN A 75 6.75 -6.52 -10.83
C GLN A 75 7.31 -5.91 -12.13
N PHE A 76 7.00 -4.64 -12.42
CA PHE A 76 7.68 -3.91 -13.49
C PHE A 76 8.96 -3.33 -12.88
N GLY A 77 10.15 -3.86 -13.22
CA GLY A 77 11.37 -3.34 -12.59
C GLY A 77 12.72 -3.96 -12.98
N VAL A 78 12.77 -5.05 -13.75
CA VAL A 78 14.05 -5.63 -14.20
C VAL A 78 14.01 -5.87 -15.71
N GLY A 79 14.44 -4.87 -16.49
CA GLY A 79 14.69 -5.01 -17.94
C GLY A 79 13.58 -4.55 -18.90
N GLY A 80 12.40 -4.16 -18.41
CA GLY A 80 11.30 -3.61 -19.23
C GLY A 80 11.36 -2.08 -19.37
N ALA A 81 10.72 -1.54 -20.42
CA ALA A 81 10.53 -0.10 -20.57
C ALA A 81 9.75 0.46 -19.36
N GLN A 82 10.31 1.47 -18.70
CA GLN A 82 9.65 2.15 -17.58
C GLN A 82 8.36 2.81 -18.08
N PRO A 83 7.25 2.75 -17.32
CA PRO A 83 6.02 3.39 -17.73
C PRO A 83 6.21 4.91 -17.82
N VAL A 84 5.54 5.52 -18.78
CA VAL A 84 5.64 6.97 -19.07
C VAL A 84 4.60 7.77 -18.28
N GLY A 85 3.52 7.12 -17.84
CA GLY A 85 2.48 7.73 -17.02
C GLY A 85 1.48 6.71 -16.47
N PRO A 86 0.40 7.17 -15.82
CA PRO A 86 -0.65 6.32 -15.28
C PRO A 86 -1.31 5.46 -16.37
N SER A 87 -1.59 4.20 -16.04
CA SER A 87 -2.40 3.33 -16.88
C SER A 87 -3.28 2.41 -16.02
N PRO A 88 -4.36 1.84 -16.56
CA PRO A 88 -5.22 0.91 -15.82
C PRO A 88 -4.52 -0.40 -15.43
N GLU A 89 -3.42 -0.71 -16.11
CA GLU A 89 -2.62 -1.92 -15.89
C GLU A 89 -1.59 -1.72 -14.78
N LEU A 90 -1.29 -0.46 -14.42
CA LEU A 90 -0.35 -0.13 -13.37
C LEU A 90 -1.01 -0.17 -11.99
N SER A 91 -0.42 -0.98 -11.12
CA SER A 91 -0.63 -0.96 -9.69
C SER A 91 -0.14 0.33 -9.06
N PRO A 92 -0.66 0.71 -7.87
CA PRO A 92 -0.21 1.94 -7.23
C PRO A 92 1.27 1.87 -6.80
N GLU A 93 1.81 0.70 -6.46
CA GLU A 93 3.23 0.48 -6.19
C GLU A 93 4.09 0.80 -7.41
N GLN A 94 3.69 0.31 -8.59
CA GLN A 94 4.43 0.57 -9.83
C GLN A 94 4.39 2.05 -10.21
N ILE A 95 3.29 2.75 -9.92
CA ILE A 95 3.20 4.21 -10.10
C ILE A 95 4.22 4.93 -9.19
N VAL A 96 4.32 4.54 -7.92
CA VAL A 96 5.31 5.09 -6.98
C VAL A 96 6.73 4.79 -7.44
N GLU A 97 7.01 3.53 -7.82
CA GLU A 97 8.33 3.09 -8.29
C GLU A 97 8.75 3.83 -9.57
N ALA A 98 7.84 3.97 -10.52
CA ALA A 98 8.11 4.69 -11.76
C ALA A 98 8.37 6.18 -11.54
N GLN A 99 7.58 6.84 -10.68
CA GLN A 99 7.83 8.25 -10.34
C GLN A 99 9.18 8.40 -9.63
N LEU A 100 9.51 7.53 -8.68
CA LEU A 100 10.82 7.55 -8.01
C LEU A 100 11.96 7.34 -9.01
N ALA A 101 11.83 6.39 -9.94
CA ALA A 101 12.82 6.16 -10.98
C ALA A 101 13.01 7.39 -11.89
N ALA A 102 11.93 8.08 -12.26
CA ALA A 102 11.99 9.33 -13.00
C ALA A 102 12.71 10.43 -12.21
N LEU A 103 12.34 10.63 -10.93
CA LEU A 103 12.96 11.61 -10.05
C LEU A 103 14.44 11.32 -9.79
N GLN A 104 14.82 10.04 -9.69
CA GLN A 104 16.22 9.60 -9.59
C GLN A 104 17.04 10.02 -10.82
N ARG A 105 16.46 9.91 -12.03
CA ARG A 105 17.09 10.38 -13.28
C ARG A 105 17.00 11.88 -13.48
N LYS A 106 16.38 12.61 -12.55
CA LYS A 106 16.03 14.04 -12.66
C LYS A 106 15.10 14.34 -13.84
N ASP A 107 14.34 13.34 -14.29
CA ASP A 107 13.32 13.48 -15.32
C ASP A 107 12.02 13.98 -14.69
N VAL A 108 11.96 15.30 -14.51
CA VAL A 108 10.84 15.97 -13.84
C VAL A 108 9.57 15.88 -14.68
N SER A 109 9.69 15.92 -16.01
CA SER A 109 8.55 15.79 -16.93
C SER A 109 7.86 14.44 -16.75
N ALA A 110 8.62 13.35 -16.81
CA ALA A 110 8.07 12.01 -16.59
C ALA A 110 7.48 11.86 -15.18
N ALA A 111 8.14 12.42 -14.15
CA ALA A 111 7.61 12.37 -12.79
C ALA A 111 6.29 13.14 -12.62
N PHE A 112 6.12 14.26 -13.32
CA PHE A 112 4.92 15.09 -13.30
C PHE A 112 3.70 14.39 -13.90
N GLN A 113 3.90 13.53 -14.92
CA GLN A 113 2.83 12.78 -15.57
C GLN A 113 2.10 11.81 -14.63
N PHE A 114 2.77 11.33 -13.57
CA PHE A 114 2.16 10.42 -12.58
C PHE A 114 1.24 11.12 -11.57
N LEU A 115 1.25 12.46 -11.52
CA LEU A 115 0.37 13.21 -10.63
C LEU A 115 -1.08 13.17 -11.12
N SER A 116 -2.04 13.16 -10.20
CA SER A 116 -3.45 13.25 -10.55
C SER A 116 -3.77 14.63 -11.16
N PRO A 117 -4.81 14.74 -12.00
CA PRO A 117 -5.20 16.02 -12.61
C PRO A 117 -5.49 17.12 -11.57
N GLY A 118 -6.08 16.73 -10.43
CA GLY A 118 -6.31 17.64 -9.31
C GLY A 118 -5.00 18.20 -8.75
N SER A 119 -3.99 17.37 -8.61
CA SER A 119 -2.68 17.75 -8.08
C SER A 119 -1.85 18.56 -9.07
N GLN A 120 -1.92 18.21 -10.36
CA GLN A 120 -1.35 19.03 -11.43
C GLN A 120 -1.98 20.44 -11.41
N LYS A 121 -3.30 20.57 -11.22
CA LYS A 121 -3.95 21.87 -11.12
C LYS A 121 -3.51 22.70 -9.91
N ILE A 122 -3.23 22.05 -8.77
CA ILE A 122 -2.78 22.72 -7.53
C ILE A 122 -1.32 23.18 -7.65
N ILE A 123 -0.44 22.31 -8.18
CA ILE A 123 0.99 22.60 -8.35
C ILE A 123 1.21 23.60 -9.48
N GLY A 124 0.40 23.49 -10.54
CA GLY A 124 0.52 24.25 -11.77
C GLY A 124 1.23 23.46 -12.87
N ASP A 125 1.95 24.14 -13.75
CA ASP A 125 2.62 23.48 -14.88
C ASP A 125 3.89 22.71 -14.49
N GLU A 126 4.47 21.99 -15.46
CA GLU A 126 5.70 21.20 -15.26
C GLU A 126 6.86 22.07 -14.74
N ARG A 127 6.96 23.32 -15.22
CA ARG A 127 8.00 24.26 -14.80
C ARG A 127 7.84 24.63 -13.32
N GLN A 128 6.61 24.90 -12.88
CA GLN A 128 6.29 25.16 -11.48
C GLN A 128 6.56 23.94 -10.60
N PHE A 129 6.27 22.73 -11.09
CA PHE A 129 6.64 21.50 -10.41
C PHE A 129 8.16 21.34 -10.24
N ALA A 130 8.94 21.58 -11.31
CA ALA A 130 10.41 21.55 -11.26
C ALA A 130 11.00 22.58 -10.30
N GLU A 131 10.44 23.79 -10.32
CA GLU A 131 10.81 24.89 -9.41
C GLU A 131 10.51 24.53 -7.95
N ASN A 132 9.34 23.94 -7.67
CA ASN A 132 8.97 23.49 -6.33
C ASN A 132 9.88 22.37 -5.83
N MET A 133 10.20 21.38 -6.67
CA MET A 133 11.12 20.29 -6.33
C MET A 133 12.53 20.80 -6.03
N SER A 134 13.02 21.77 -6.79
CA SER A 134 14.38 22.31 -6.63
C SER A 134 14.52 23.30 -5.47
N ARG A 135 13.53 24.17 -5.24
CA ARG A 135 13.58 25.21 -4.20
C ARG A 135 13.26 24.68 -2.82
N HIS A 136 12.37 23.70 -2.70
CA HIS A 136 11.97 23.21 -1.40
C HIS A 136 13.00 22.22 -0.86
N ARG A 137 13.78 22.64 0.14
CA ARG A 137 14.89 21.87 0.75
C ARG A 137 14.56 20.40 1.01
N ARG A 138 13.32 20.10 1.40
CA ARG A 138 12.88 18.74 1.71
C ARG A 138 12.52 17.90 0.47
N TYR A 139 11.93 18.51 -0.56
CA TYR A 139 11.57 17.80 -1.79
C TYR A 139 12.78 17.66 -2.73
N GLY A 140 13.76 18.57 -2.64
CA GLY A 140 15.02 18.46 -3.38
C GLY A 140 15.79 17.16 -3.08
N GLY A 141 15.56 16.53 -1.93
CA GLY A 141 16.12 15.21 -1.60
C GLY A 141 15.60 14.06 -2.47
N LEU A 142 14.44 14.21 -3.10
CA LEU A 142 13.91 13.23 -4.07
C LEU A 142 14.62 13.31 -5.42
N LEU A 143 15.10 14.50 -5.80
CA LEU A 143 15.66 14.72 -7.11
C LEU A 143 17.11 14.20 -7.16
N GLY A 144 17.37 13.19 -7.99
CA GLY A 144 18.70 12.57 -8.07
C GLY A 144 19.09 11.76 -6.84
N HIS A 145 18.12 11.20 -6.12
CA HIS A 145 18.40 10.33 -4.98
C HIS A 145 19.17 9.06 -5.37
N ILE A 146 19.98 8.52 -4.46
CA ILE A 146 20.80 7.33 -4.73
C ILE A 146 20.09 6.02 -4.38
N ALA A 147 19.12 6.09 -3.45
CA ALA A 147 18.34 4.93 -3.06
C ALA A 147 16.96 5.35 -2.57
N ALA A 148 15.94 4.55 -2.90
CA ALA A 148 14.61 4.63 -2.32
C ALA A 148 14.19 3.23 -1.84
N THR A 149 13.50 3.17 -0.72
CA THR A 149 13.05 1.90 -0.12
C THR A 149 11.64 2.05 0.38
N SER A 150 10.75 1.18 -0.06
CA SER A 150 9.40 1.07 0.48
C SER A 150 9.45 0.51 1.90
N VAL A 151 8.87 1.25 2.85
CA VAL A 151 8.90 0.89 4.27
C VAL A 151 7.54 0.39 4.73
N ARG A 152 6.47 1.00 4.22
CA ARG A 152 5.11 0.59 4.55
C ARG A 152 4.19 0.85 3.37
N ARG A 153 3.35 -0.13 3.07
CA ARG A 153 2.28 -0.03 2.07
C ARG A 153 0.95 -0.30 2.74
N CYS A 154 -0.07 0.49 2.45
CA CYS A 154 -1.42 0.21 2.94
C CYS A 154 -2.50 0.75 2.02
N MET A 155 -3.54 -0.06 1.83
CA MET A 155 -4.80 0.38 1.24
C MET A 155 -5.64 1.08 2.31
N ALA A 156 -5.62 2.42 2.31
CA ALA A 156 -6.40 3.21 3.26
C ALA A 156 -7.90 3.15 2.97
N ARG A 157 -8.29 3.06 1.69
CA ARG A 157 -9.67 2.86 1.21
C ARG A 157 -9.60 2.03 -0.09
N PRO A 158 -10.71 1.46 -0.59
CA PRO A 158 -10.69 0.74 -1.87
C PRO A 158 -10.13 1.55 -3.04
N SER A 159 -10.26 2.88 -3.01
CA SER A 159 -9.74 3.81 -4.02
C SER A 159 -8.62 4.71 -3.50
N THR A 160 -8.02 4.41 -2.34
CA THR A 160 -6.94 5.22 -1.77
C THR A 160 -5.83 4.32 -1.26
N TYR A 161 -4.66 4.46 -1.87
CA TYR A 161 -3.45 3.75 -1.52
C TYR A 161 -2.45 4.72 -0.86
N MET A 162 -1.70 4.23 0.12
CA MET A 162 -0.65 4.99 0.77
C MET A 162 0.64 4.17 0.87
N GLU A 163 1.76 4.83 0.59
CA GLU A 163 3.09 4.23 0.69
C GLU A 163 4.07 5.16 1.39
N ILE A 164 4.74 4.65 2.42
CA ILE A 164 5.83 5.33 3.11
C ILE A 164 7.15 4.87 2.49
N VAL A 165 7.88 5.81 1.94
CA VAL A 165 9.17 5.59 1.27
C VAL A 165 10.27 6.31 2.03
N SER A 166 11.34 5.59 2.34
CA SER A 166 12.60 6.16 2.81
C SER A 166 13.49 6.42 1.59
N VAL A 167 13.92 7.66 1.41
CA VAL A 167 14.75 8.11 0.28
C VAL A 167 16.08 8.63 0.81
N THR A 168 17.18 8.19 0.22
CA THR A 168 18.53 8.69 0.51
C THR A 168 18.97 9.61 -0.62
N SER A 169 19.15 10.90 -0.32
CA SER A 169 19.56 11.91 -1.30
C SER A 169 20.99 11.66 -1.80
N ALA A 170 21.38 12.38 -2.86
CA ALA A 170 22.77 12.39 -3.35
C ALA A 170 23.80 12.83 -2.28
N SER A 171 23.38 13.65 -1.32
CA SER A 171 24.22 14.08 -0.19
C SER A 171 24.27 13.07 0.97
N GLY A 172 23.60 11.91 0.84
CA GLY A 172 23.52 10.89 1.88
C GLY A 172 22.49 11.18 2.98
N ILE A 173 21.74 12.28 2.87
CA ILE A 173 20.69 12.62 3.84
C ILE A 173 19.46 11.77 3.56
N ARG A 174 18.90 11.15 4.61
CA ARG A 174 17.66 10.38 4.50
C ARG A 174 16.45 11.26 4.75
N PHE A 175 15.44 11.08 3.91
CA PHE A 175 14.13 11.70 4.01
C PHE A 175 13.06 10.62 3.99
N VAL A 176 11.93 10.89 4.63
CA VAL A 176 10.78 9.99 4.64
C VAL A 176 9.62 10.70 3.96
N PHE A 177 9.02 10.05 2.98
CA PHE A 177 7.89 10.58 2.23
C PHE A 177 6.69 9.64 2.36
N CYS A 178 5.51 10.23 2.47
CA CYS A 178 4.24 9.54 2.34
C CYS A 178 3.64 9.88 0.98
N TYR A 179 3.54 8.86 0.13
CA TYR A 179 2.80 8.89 -1.12
C TYR A 179 1.35 8.55 -0.82
N ILE A 180 0.43 9.34 -1.37
CA ILE A 180 -1.00 9.09 -1.33
C ILE A 180 -1.49 9.05 -2.78
N LEU A 181 -2.06 7.93 -3.16
CA LEU A 181 -2.56 7.68 -4.50
C LEU A 181 -4.07 7.50 -4.48
N GLY A 182 -4.74 8.08 -5.47
CA GLY A 182 -6.16 7.94 -5.74
C GLY A 182 -6.40 7.00 -6.93
N HIS A 183 -7.50 6.24 -6.87
CA HIS A 183 -7.99 5.46 -8.01
C HIS A 183 -9.20 6.17 -8.63
N GLU A 184 -9.02 6.70 -9.83
CA GLU A 184 -10.05 7.40 -10.59
C GLU A 184 -10.04 6.93 -12.04
N ASN A 185 -11.21 6.77 -12.65
CA ASN A 185 -11.37 6.31 -14.04
C ASN A 185 -10.61 5.01 -14.37
N GLY A 186 -10.49 4.11 -13.38
CA GLY A 186 -9.79 2.84 -13.56
C GLY A 186 -8.27 2.91 -13.40
N MET A 187 -7.69 4.07 -13.13
CA MET A 187 -6.25 4.29 -13.06
C MET A 187 -5.81 4.81 -11.69
N TRP A 188 -4.62 4.38 -11.26
CA TRP A 188 -3.97 4.95 -10.08
C TRP A 188 -3.14 6.17 -10.46
N SER A 189 -3.24 7.24 -9.67
CA SER A 189 -2.42 8.44 -9.84
C SER A 189 -2.04 9.03 -8.48
N ILE A 190 -0.97 9.82 -8.45
CA ILE A 190 -0.42 10.39 -7.22
C ILE A 190 -1.17 11.68 -6.90
N ASP A 191 -1.95 11.64 -5.84
CA ASP A 191 -2.63 12.83 -5.32
C ASP A 191 -1.63 13.69 -4.56
N PHE A 192 -0.89 13.13 -3.61
CA PHE A 192 0.03 13.94 -2.81
C PHE A 192 1.29 13.17 -2.44
N VAL A 193 2.41 13.89 -2.44
CA VAL A 193 3.67 13.45 -1.82
C VAL A 193 3.93 14.38 -0.63
N LYS A 194 3.90 13.84 0.58
CA LYS A 194 4.11 14.60 1.81
C LYS A 194 5.40 14.19 2.49
N VAL A 195 6.19 15.15 2.92
CA VAL A 195 7.36 14.89 3.78
C VAL A 195 6.88 14.53 5.18
N ILE A 196 7.44 13.47 5.75
CA ILE A 196 7.22 13.08 7.14
C ILE A 196 8.41 13.57 7.97
N ASP A 197 8.16 14.56 8.82
CA ASP A 197 9.17 15.13 9.74
C ASP A 197 8.92 14.75 11.20
N ASP A 198 7.91 13.92 11.49
CA ASP A 198 7.66 13.44 12.84
C ASP A 198 8.83 12.53 13.27
N PRO A 199 9.61 12.91 14.31
CA PRO A 199 10.81 12.17 14.70
C PRO A 199 10.50 10.74 15.14
N ARG A 200 9.31 10.48 15.67
CA ARG A 200 8.89 9.13 16.09
C ARG A 200 8.67 8.24 14.87
N LEU A 201 8.02 8.78 13.83
CA LEU A 201 7.81 8.05 12.58
C LEU A 201 9.12 7.83 11.84
N VAL A 202 10.00 8.82 11.79
CA VAL A 202 11.33 8.69 11.19
C VAL A 202 12.14 7.59 11.89
N ALA A 203 12.17 7.58 13.23
CA ALA A 203 12.88 6.55 14.00
C ALA A 203 12.29 5.13 13.77
N ALA A 204 10.97 5.01 13.68
CA ALA A 204 10.30 3.75 13.36
C ALA A 204 10.66 3.27 11.95
N VAL A 205 10.70 4.17 10.97
CA VAL A 205 11.10 3.89 9.59
C VAL A 205 12.55 3.44 9.52
N ASP A 206 13.46 4.12 10.23
CA ASP A 206 14.88 3.74 10.29
C ASP A 206 15.07 2.35 10.89
N SER A 207 14.30 2.02 11.93
CA SER A 207 14.30 0.69 12.56
C SER A 207 13.83 -0.39 11.58
N SER A 208 12.75 -0.13 10.82
CA SER A 208 12.27 -1.04 9.78
C SER A 208 13.27 -1.23 8.65
N CYS A 209 13.89 -0.15 8.15
CA CYS A 209 14.93 -0.25 7.11
C CYS A 209 16.15 -1.05 7.60
N ALA A 210 16.56 -0.88 8.87
CA ALA A 210 17.65 -1.66 9.45
C ALA A 210 17.30 -3.15 9.55
N ALA A 211 16.06 -3.49 9.92
CA ALA A 211 15.58 -4.87 9.95
C ALA A 211 15.55 -5.51 8.56
N GLN A 212 15.06 -4.79 7.55
CA GLN A 212 15.04 -5.26 6.15
C GLN A 212 16.44 -5.56 5.62
N ARG A 213 17.45 -4.74 5.94
CA ARG A 213 18.85 -5.01 5.56
C ARG A 213 19.41 -6.27 6.20
N LYS A 214 19.08 -6.52 7.48
CA LYS A 214 19.51 -7.73 8.19
C LYS A 214 18.83 -8.99 7.64
N ALA A 215 17.62 -8.86 7.12
CA ALA A 215 16.85 -9.98 6.59
C ALA A 215 17.21 -10.36 5.14
N ARG A 216 17.93 -9.52 4.40
CA ARG A 216 18.43 -9.85 3.07
C ARG A 216 19.65 -10.75 3.22
N PRO A 217 19.59 -12.06 2.88
CA PRO A 217 20.77 -12.90 2.93
C PRO A 217 21.84 -12.30 1.99
N ALA A 218 23.10 -12.33 2.42
CA ALA A 218 24.20 -11.96 1.57
C ALA A 218 24.18 -12.90 0.37
N GLU A 219 23.84 -12.39 -0.81
CA GLU A 219 24.14 -13.08 -2.06
C GLU A 219 25.67 -13.17 -2.11
N GLU A 220 26.19 -14.36 -1.76
CA GLU A 220 27.59 -14.70 -1.95
C GLU A 220 27.91 -14.63 -3.45
N HIS A 221 28.98 -13.92 -3.74
CA HIS A 221 29.53 -13.61 -5.07
C HIS A 221 29.88 -14.84 -5.90
#